data_AF-D3DZS5-F1
#
_entry.id   AF-D3DZS5-F1
#
_cell.length_a   1.000
_cell.length_b   1.000
_cell.length_c   1.000
_cell.angle_alpha   90.00
_cell.angle_beta   90.00
_cell.angle_gamma   90.00
#
_symmetry.space_group_name_H-M   'P 1'
#
loop_
_entity.id
_entity.type
_entity.pdbx_description
1 polymer ?
#
loop_
_entity_poly.entity_id
_entity_poly.type
_entity_poly.pdbx_seq_one_letter_code
_entity_poly.pdbx_strand_id
1 'polypeptide(L)' 'MSEETKIKRVTIHVESELDYEFRRLASQKFRFEPKWYSKAIKEAILLWIENNPEEDFEDLPEEDT' A
#
# COMPACT_ATOMS: atom_id res chain seq x y z
N MET A 1 -12.19 22.40 -15.87
CA MET A 1 -11.33 22.44 -14.67
C MET A 1 -10.96 20.99 -14.39
N SER A 2 -9.85 20.52 -14.95
CA SER A 2 -9.42 19.13 -14.75
C SER A 2 -8.66 19.10 -13.42
N GLU A 3 -9.26 18.53 -12.39
CA GLU A 3 -8.53 18.23 -11.16
C GLU A 3 -7.44 17.19 -11.48
N GLU A 4 -6.20 17.65 -11.64
CA GLU A 4 -5.05 16.77 -11.55
C GLU A 4 -5.06 16.16 -10.15
N THR A 5 -5.48 14.90 -10.03
CA THR A 5 -5.34 14.12 -8.81
C THR A 5 -3.86 14.06 -8.46
N LYS A 6 -3.43 14.95 -7.56
CA LYS A 6 -2.06 15.05 -7.08
C LYS A 6 -1.68 13.70 -6.46
N ILE A 7 -0.69 13.02 -7.02
CA ILE A 7 -0.21 11.74 -6.50
C ILE A 7 0.36 11.99 -5.10
N LYS A 8 -0.38 11.59 -4.05
CA LYS A 8 0.12 11.60 -2.68
C LYS A 8 1.13 10.45 -2.54
N ARG A 9 2.35 10.77 -2.10
CA ARG A 9 3.38 9.79 -1.76
C ARG A 9 3.35 9.57 -0.27
N VAL A 10 3.44 8.31 0.15
CA VAL A 10 3.48 7.91 1.54
C VAL A 10 4.72 7.05 1.73
N THR A 11 5.44 7.29 2.82
CA THR A 11 6.53 6.43 3.28
C THR A 11 6.02 5.63 4.46
N ILE A 12 6.19 4.31 4.41
CA ILE A 12 5.81 3.41 5.49
C ILE A 12 7.06 2.69 6.00
N HIS A 13 7.07 2.40 7.30
CA HIS A 13 8.08 1.58 7.93
C HIS A 13 7.45 0.24 8.29
N VAL A 14 8.08 -0.84 7.81
CA VAL A 14 7.66 -2.22 8.06
C VAL A 14 8.90 -3.04 8.41
N GLU A 15 8.68 -4.15 9.11
CA GLU A 15 9.75 -5.08 9.44
C GLU A 15 10.43 -5.61 8.16
N SER A 16 11.76 -5.69 8.18
CA SER A 16 12.56 -6.03 6.99
C SER A 16 12.29 -7.45 6.49
N GLU A 17 12.03 -8.39 7.39
CA GLU A 17 11.71 -9.78 7.05
C GLU A 17 10.34 -9.90 6.37
N LEU A 18 9.33 -9.23 6.93
CA LEU A 18 7.99 -9.16 6.36
C LEU A 18 8.02 -8.61 4.94
N ASP A 19 8.74 -7.50 4.76
CA ASP A 19 8.86 -6.86 3.46
C ASP A 19 9.70 -7.67 2.47
N TYR A 20 10.74 -8.38 2.92
CA TYR A 20 11.48 -9.31 2.08
C TYR A 20 10.57 -10.43 1.54
N GLU A 21 9.78 -11.07 2.39
CA GLU A 21 8.83 -12.11 1.98
C GLU A 21 7.76 -11.57 1.03
N PHE A 22 7.23 -10.38 1.33
CA PHE A 22 6.28 -9.72 0.45
C PHE A 22 6.89 -9.47 -0.94
N ARG A 23 8.09 -8.88 -1.02
CA ARG A 23 8.80 -8.64 -2.29
C ARG A 23 9.05 -9.93 -3.05
N ARG A 24 9.44 -11.00 -2.36
CA ARG A 24 9.69 -12.32 -2.96
C ARG A 24 8.43 -12.82 -3.67
N LEU A 25 7.29 -12.82 -3.00
CA LEU A 25 6.00 -13.27 -3.55
C LEU A 25 5.49 -12.34 -4.65
N ALA A 26 5.45 -11.04 -4.39
CA ALA A 26 4.95 -10.04 -5.34
C ALA A 26 5.79 -10.01 -6.64
N SER A 27 7.10 -10.24 -6.56
CA SER A 27 7.96 -10.27 -7.74
C SER A 27 7.61 -11.39 -8.73
N GLN A 28 6.97 -12.46 -8.28
CA GLN A 28 6.55 -13.55 -9.18
C GLN A 28 5.47 -13.08 -10.17
N LYS A 29 4.65 -12.10 -9.77
CA LYS A 29 3.53 -11.56 -10.57
C LYS A 29 3.90 -10.25 -11.27
N PHE A 30 4.58 -9.34 -10.59
CA PHE A 30 4.71 -7.95 -11.07
C PHE A 30 6.12 -7.57 -11.56
N ARG A 31 7.15 -8.41 -11.42
CA ARG A 31 8.58 -8.01 -11.61
C ARG A 31 8.88 -7.25 -12.90
N PHE A 32 8.17 -7.53 -13.99
CA PHE A 32 8.41 -6.89 -15.29
C PHE A 32 7.64 -5.57 -15.50
N GLU A 33 6.86 -5.14 -14.51
CA GLU A 33 6.10 -3.89 -14.59
C GLU A 33 6.90 -2.68 -14.08
N PRO A 34 6.73 -1.50 -14.70
CA PRO A 34 7.26 -0.27 -14.15
C PRO A 34 6.57 0.02 -12.80
N LYS A 35 7.38 0.39 -11.79
CA LYS A 35 6.93 0.66 -10.41
C LYS A 35 6.17 -0.52 -9.79
N TRP A 36 6.58 -1.75 -10.12
CA TRP A 36 5.91 -2.98 -9.72
C TRP A 36 5.65 -3.08 -8.21
N TYR A 37 6.60 -2.64 -7.38
CA TYR A 37 6.47 -2.75 -5.92
C TYR A 37 5.33 -1.86 -5.40
N SER A 38 5.23 -0.60 -5.87
CA SER A 38 4.12 0.29 -5.51
C SER A 38 2.77 -0.25 -5.99
N LYS A 39 2.73 -0.92 -7.15
CA LYS A 39 1.51 -1.58 -7.64
C LYS A 39 1.12 -2.77 -6.77
N ALA A 40 2.08 -3.61 -6.41
CA ALA A 40 1.87 -4.76 -5.54
C ALA A 40 1.35 -4.33 -4.15
N ILE A 41 1.96 -3.30 -3.55
CA ILE A 41 1.50 -2.74 -2.27
C ILE A 41 0.07 -2.21 -2.39
N LYS A 42 -0.24 -1.46 -3.46
CA LYS A 42 -1.60 -0.96 -3.70
C LYS A 42 -2.61 -2.10 -3.79
N GLU A 43 -2.30 -3.16 -4.54
CA GLU A 43 -3.19 -4.32 -4.67
C GLU A 43 -3.39 -5.03 -3.33
N ALA A 44 -2.31 -5.22 -2.56
CA ALA A 44 -2.38 -5.83 -1.24
C ALA A 44 -3.25 -5.01 -0.26
N ILE A 45 -3.09 -3.69 -0.24
CA ILE A 45 -3.91 -2.79 0.58
C ILE A 45 -5.38 -2.87 0.17
N LEU A 46 -5.68 -2.81 -1.13
CA LEU A 46 -7.06 -2.90 -1.62
C LEU A 46 -7.70 -4.24 -1.26
N LEU A 47 -6.98 -5.35 -1.43
CA LEU A 47 -7.44 -6.67 -1.02
C LEU A 47 -7.66 -6.74 0.49
N TRP A 48 -6.78 -6.14 1.28
CA TRP A 48 -6.95 -6.10 2.72
C TRP A 48 -8.19 -5.29 3.11
N ILE A 49 -8.43 -4.13 2.50
CA ILE A 49 -9.64 -3.32 2.73
C ILE A 49 -10.90 -4.11 2.39
N GLU A 50 -10.92 -4.80 1.23
CA GLU A 50 -12.06 -5.60 0.80
C GLU A 50 -12.37 -6.76 1.76
N ASN A 51 -11.33 -7.37 2.34
CA ASN A 51 -11.48 -8.48 3.27
C ASN A 51 -11.71 -8.04 4.73
N ASN A 52 -11.52 -6.76 5.06
CA ASN A 52 -11.70 -6.20 6.40
C ASN A 52 -12.63 -4.97 6.37
N PRO A 53 -13.90 -5.12 5.93
CA PRO A 53 -14.82 -4.00 5.77
C PRO A 53 -15.27 -3.37 7.11
N GLU A 54 -15.01 -4.05 8.23
CA GLU A 54 -15.39 -3.62 9.58
C GLU A 54 -14.23 -2.95 10.34
N GLU A 55 -13.01 -2.93 9.80
CA GLU A 55 -11.92 -2.13 10.39
C GLU A 55 -12.15 -0.65 10.07
N ASP A 56 -12.77 0.02 11.04
CA ASP A 56 -12.98 1.46 11.01
C ASP A 56 -11.73 2.19 11.52
N PHE A 57 -11.07 2.93 10.63
CA PHE A 57 -9.89 3.73 10.96
C PHE A 57 -10.23 5.07 11.62
N GLU A 58 -11.50 5.31 11.98
CA GLU A 58 -11.99 6.56 12.58
C GLU A 58 -11.42 6.88 13.97
N ASP A 59 -10.81 5.91 14.67
CA ASP A 59 -10.27 6.10 16.03
C ASP A 59 -8.75 6.38 16.09
N LEU A 60 -8.10 6.71 14.97
CA LEU A 60 -6.71 7.16 15.02
C LEU A 60 -6.65 8.60 15.54
N PRO A 61 -5.99 8.89 16.68
CA PRO A 61 -5.77 10.27 17.08
C PRO A 61 -5.03 10.97 15.94
N GLU A 62 -5.55 12.11 15.49
CA GLU A 62 -4.78 13.00 14.61
C GLU A 62 -3.49 13.34 15.37
N GLU A 63 -2.38 12.68 15.03
CA GLU A 63 -1.07 13.19 15.42
C GLU A 63 -0.91 14.53 14.69
N ASP A 64 -1.01 15.62 15.46
CA ASP A 64 -0.64 16.96 15.05
C ASP A 64 0.80 16.94 14.49
N THR A 65 0.94 16.85 13.17
CA THR A 65 2.20 17.08 12.44
C THR A 65 2.17 18.40 11.70
#